data_AF-A0A0G1DTK1-F1
#
_entry.id   AF-A0A0G1DTK1-F1
#
_cell.length_a   1.000
_cell.length_b   1.000
_cell.length_c   1.000
_cell.angle_alpha   90.00
_cell.angle_beta   90.00
_cell.angle_gamma   90.00
#
_symmetry.space_group_name_H-M   'P 1'
#
loop_
_entity.id
_entity.type
_entity.pdbx_description
1 polymer ?
#
loop_
_entity_poly.entity_id
_entity_poly.type
_entity_poly.pdbx_seq_one_letter_code
_entity_poly.pdbx_strand_id
1 'polypeptide(L)'
;MLLGLVIILIAAVAFLLFKDKTPKPYEGEAPRVTEETAEPVDWENKISDIKKAIGPEFLGARIEESYPLGIFQKGDITGDGAEEALVDLGSGGAYISSLVLMRMEDGKPVVVRFKQEDGKISSMMFLAGASVMNGEDAVMLPDKKAIYAGHWERDAGSSSGALVVCTVEAYQWNSQTQTFNFNSALSGEIKTEFCQKAGRLQE
;
A
#
# COMPACT_ATOMS: atom_id res chain seq x y z
N MET A 1 -13.83 37.34 64.49
CA MET A 1 -12.73 36.35 64.40
C MET A 1 -13.20 34.92 64.74
N LEU A 2 -14.42 34.53 64.34
CA LEU A 2 -14.99 33.19 64.61
C LEU A 2 -15.40 32.42 63.34
N LEU A 3 -15.42 33.07 62.16
CA LEU A 3 -15.89 32.46 60.91
C LEU A 3 -14.82 31.63 60.18
N GLY A 4 -13.53 31.93 60.38
CA GLY A 4 -12.42 31.25 59.69
C GLY A 4 -12.12 29.85 60.23
N LEU A 5 -12.49 29.56 61.48
CA LEU A 5 -12.21 28.27 62.13
C LEU A 5 -13.16 27.15 61.69
N VAL A 6 -14.40 27.48 61.30
CA VAL A 6 -15.42 26.49 60.90
C VAL A 6 -15.13 25.91 59.51
N ILE A 7 -14.59 26.72 58.58
CA ILE A 7 -14.30 26.28 57.20
C ILE A 7 -13.12 25.29 57.17
N ILE A 8 -12.11 25.48 58.03
CA ILE A 8 -10.94 24.58 58.12
C ILE A 8 -11.37 23.20 58.65
N LEU A 9 -12.32 23.16 59.60
CA LEU A 9 -12.86 21.90 60.14
C LEU A 9 -13.66 21.11 59.09
N ILE A 10 -14.44 21.77 58.24
CA ILE A 10 -15.21 21.10 57.17
C ILE A 10 -14.26 20.53 56.10
N ALA A 11 -13.20 21.24 55.73
CA ALA A 11 -12.20 20.76 54.78
C ALA A 11 -11.40 19.56 55.32
N ALA A 12 -11.07 19.54 56.61
CA ALA A 12 -10.36 18.44 57.25
C ALA A 12 -11.22 17.16 57.34
N VAL A 13 -12.53 17.29 57.60
CA VAL A 13 -13.45 16.14 57.62
C VAL A 13 -13.71 15.60 56.21
N ALA A 14 -13.83 16.46 55.20
CA ALA A 14 -13.95 16.01 53.81
C ALA A 14 -12.69 15.28 53.31
N PHE A 15 -11.49 15.76 53.66
CA PHE A 15 -10.25 15.09 53.28
C PHE A 15 -10.07 13.72 53.96
N LEU A 16 -10.57 13.55 55.19
CA LEU A 16 -10.53 12.26 55.90
C LEU A 16 -11.58 11.27 55.39
N LEU A 17 -12.71 11.72 54.83
CA LEU A 17 -13.75 10.83 54.29
C LEU A 17 -13.47 10.32 52.85
N PHE A 18 -12.50 10.90 52.14
CA PHE A 18 -12.20 10.53 50.74
C PHE A 18 -10.87 9.79 50.55
N LYS A 19 -10.17 9.42 51.63
CA LYS A 19 -8.82 8.83 51.53
C LYS A 19 -8.78 7.34 51.14
N ASP A 20 -9.89 6.62 51.18
CA ASP A 20 -9.91 5.14 51.05
C ASP A 20 -10.53 4.59 49.75
N LYS A 21 -10.49 5.35 48.66
CA LYS A 21 -10.88 4.81 47.33
C LYS A 21 -9.75 4.89 46.32
N THR A 22 -8.60 4.30 46.65
CA THR A 22 -7.70 3.83 45.59
C THR A 22 -8.38 2.64 44.90
N PRO A 23 -8.75 2.75 43.62
CA PRO A 23 -9.25 1.60 42.88
C PRO A 23 -8.19 0.50 42.92
N LYS A 24 -8.58 -0.72 43.31
CA LYS A 24 -7.69 -1.88 43.24
C LYS A 24 -7.15 -1.98 41.80
N PRO A 25 -5.85 -2.22 41.60
CA PRO A 25 -5.33 -2.58 40.29
C PRO A 25 -6.16 -3.76 39.79
N TYR A 26 -6.77 -3.59 38.62
CA TYR A 26 -7.53 -4.65 37.98
C TYR A 26 -6.51 -5.70 37.53
N GLU A 27 -6.31 -6.72 38.36
CA GLU A 27 -5.47 -7.89 38.11
C GLU A 27 -6.24 -8.89 37.21
N GLY A 28 -6.83 -8.36 36.14
CA GLY A 28 -7.37 -9.17 35.05
C GLY A 28 -6.24 -9.38 34.07
N GLU A 29 -5.81 -10.63 33.86
CA GLU A 29 -5.00 -10.99 32.70
C GLU A 29 -5.67 -10.38 31.46
N ALA A 30 -4.97 -9.47 30.79
CA ALA A 30 -5.42 -8.95 29.51
C ALA A 30 -5.70 -10.15 28.61
N PRO A 31 -6.87 -10.22 27.94
CA PRO A 31 -7.13 -11.31 27.02
C PRO A 31 -5.96 -11.36 26.04
N ARG A 32 -5.26 -12.50 25.98
CA ARG A 32 -4.29 -12.78 24.93
C ARG A 32 -5.07 -12.68 23.63
N VAL A 33 -4.93 -11.55 22.94
CA VAL A 33 -5.26 -11.45 21.53
C VAL A 33 -4.28 -12.38 20.85
N THR A 34 -4.71 -13.61 20.60
CA THR A 34 -4.04 -14.45 19.62
C THR A 34 -4.19 -13.70 18.30
N GLU A 35 -3.10 -13.13 17.80
CA GLU A 35 -3.00 -12.70 16.41
C GLU A 35 -3.28 -13.93 15.55
N GLU A 36 -4.54 -14.08 15.14
CA GLU A 36 -4.95 -15.05 14.14
C GLU A 36 -4.26 -14.63 12.85
N THR A 37 -3.11 -15.26 12.60
CA THR A 37 -2.28 -14.99 11.44
C THR A 37 -3.06 -15.51 10.24
N ALA A 38 -3.43 -14.61 9.32
CA ALA A 38 -4.17 -15.00 8.12
C ALA A 38 -3.43 -16.13 7.38
N GLU A 39 -4.19 -17.11 6.87
CA GLU A 39 -3.57 -18.20 6.12
C GLU A 39 -2.92 -17.66 4.83
N PRO A 40 -1.71 -18.13 4.48
CA PRO A 40 -1.02 -17.69 3.28
C PRO A 40 -1.82 -18.04 2.03
N VAL A 41 -1.97 -17.06 1.13
CA VAL A 41 -2.74 -17.20 -0.11
C VAL A 41 -1.90 -17.87 -1.19
N ASP A 42 -2.38 -19.00 -1.70
CA ASP A 42 -1.78 -19.67 -2.87
C ASP A 42 -2.27 -19.02 -4.17
N TRP A 43 -1.61 -17.92 -4.55
CA TRP A 43 -1.95 -17.11 -5.71
C TRP A 43 -1.76 -17.85 -7.05
N GLU A 44 -0.79 -18.75 -7.12
CA GLU A 44 -0.48 -19.56 -8.30
C GLU A 44 -1.63 -20.53 -8.64
N ASN A 45 -2.30 -21.09 -7.63
CA ASN A 45 -3.49 -21.92 -7.83
C ASN A 45 -4.77 -21.09 -8.10
N LYS A 46 -4.72 -19.75 -8.01
CA LYS A 46 -5.86 -18.85 -8.25
C LYS A 46 -5.87 -18.23 -9.65
N ILE A 47 -4.92 -18.55 -10.52
CA ILE A 47 -4.78 -17.98 -11.88
C ILE A 47 -6.10 -18.02 -12.69
N SER A 48 -6.87 -19.11 -12.62
CA SER A 48 -8.17 -19.19 -13.32
C SER A 48 -9.19 -18.16 -12.80
N ASP A 49 -9.21 -17.91 -11.49
CA ASP A 49 -10.12 -16.95 -10.88
C ASP A 49 -9.65 -15.51 -11.07
N ILE A 50 -8.33 -15.28 -11.05
CA ILE A 50 -7.71 -13.99 -11.38
C ILE A 50 -8.14 -13.54 -12.78
N LYS A 51 -8.06 -14.43 -13.78
CA LYS A 51 -8.50 -14.13 -15.16
C LYS A 51 -9.96 -13.68 -15.23
N LYS A 52 -10.85 -14.33 -14.47
CA LYS A 52 -12.28 -13.96 -14.40
C LYS A 52 -12.48 -12.59 -13.75
N ALA A 53 -11.67 -12.26 -12.75
CA ALA A 53 -11.75 -10.97 -12.06
C ALA A 53 -11.22 -9.80 -12.92
N ILE A 54 -10.18 -10.01 -13.71
CA ILE A 54 -9.55 -8.96 -14.53
C ILE A 54 -10.40 -8.60 -15.76
N GLY A 55 -11.01 -9.58 -16.43
CA GLY A 55 -11.71 -9.37 -17.70
C GLY A 55 -12.72 -8.22 -17.72
N PRO A 56 -13.64 -8.11 -16.74
CA PRO A 56 -14.61 -7.01 -16.68
C PRO A 56 -14.00 -5.63 -16.42
N GLU A 57 -12.87 -5.55 -15.72
CA GLU A 57 -12.24 -4.29 -15.31
C GLU A 57 -11.42 -3.65 -16.44
N PHE A 58 -10.89 -4.46 -17.36
CA PHE A 58 -9.99 -4.03 -18.43
C PHE A 58 -10.50 -4.49 -19.81
N LEU A 59 -11.71 -4.06 -20.16
CA LEU A 59 -12.32 -4.38 -21.46
C LEU A 59 -11.42 -3.94 -22.62
N GLY A 60 -11.05 -4.89 -23.48
CA GLY A 60 -10.19 -4.65 -24.64
C GLY A 60 -8.69 -4.61 -24.34
N ALA A 61 -8.28 -4.78 -23.07
CA ALA A 61 -6.88 -5.00 -22.75
C ALA A 61 -6.39 -6.32 -23.34
N ARG A 62 -5.11 -6.31 -23.72
CA ARG A 62 -4.43 -7.51 -24.22
C ARG A 62 -3.93 -8.30 -23.03
N ILE A 63 -4.54 -9.45 -22.78
CA ILE A 63 -4.21 -10.35 -21.68
C ILE A 63 -3.72 -11.64 -22.32
N GLU A 64 -2.58 -12.15 -21.85
CA GLU A 64 -1.89 -13.33 -22.38
C GLU A 64 -1.56 -13.24 -23.88
N GLU A 65 -1.29 -12.03 -24.39
CA GLU A 65 -0.95 -11.83 -25.81
C GLU A 65 0.40 -12.46 -26.16
N SER A 66 1.37 -12.39 -25.24
CA SER A 66 2.74 -12.85 -25.48
C SER A 66 3.06 -14.15 -24.75
N TYR A 67 2.55 -14.33 -23.53
CA TYR A 67 2.77 -15.52 -22.70
C TYR A 67 1.67 -15.63 -21.63
N PRO A 68 1.53 -16.77 -20.93
CA PRO A 68 0.51 -16.92 -19.90
C PRO A 68 0.67 -15.93 -18.74
N LEU A 69 -0.45 -15.59 -18.11
CA LEU A 69 -0.51 -14.73 -16.93
C LEU A 69 0.23 -15.41 -15.76
N GLY A 70 0.96 -14.61 -14.98
CA GLY A 70 1.78 -15.08 -13.87
C GLY A 70 1.76 -14.16 -12.66
N ILE A 71 2.28 -14.66 -11.54
CA ILE A 71 2.49 -13.84 -10.33
C ILE A 71 3.85 -13.16 -10.45
N PHE A 72 3.86 -11.83 -10.49
CA PHE A 72 5.08 -11.02 -10.60
C PHE A 72 5.74 -10.81 -9.24
N GLN A 73 4.94 -10.42 -8.25
CA GLN A 73 5.39 -10.17 -6.87
C GLN A 73 4.23 -10.45 -5.90
N LYS A 74 4.56 -10.83 -4.67
CA LYS A 74 3.62 -10.93 -3.55
C LYS A 74 4.10 -10.08 -2.38
N GLY A 75 3.16 -9.59 -1.57
CA GLY A 75 3.48 -8.94 -0.30
C GLY A 75 2.23 -8.37 0.38
N ASP A 76 2.23 -8.41 1.71
CA ASP A 76 1.20 -7.75 2.51
C ASP A 76 1.45 -6.24 2.53
N ILE A 77 0.70 -5.52 1.70
CA ILE A 77 0.73 -4.05 1.60
C ILE A 77 -0.54 -3.40 2.14
N THR A 78 -1.43 -4.16 2.79
CA THR A 78 -2.60 -3.66 3.52
C THR A 78 -2.42 -3.75 5.04
N GLY A 79 -1.50 -4.61 5.48
CA GLY A 79 -1.17 -4.91 6.87
C GLY A 79 -2.24 -5.72 7.57
N ASP A 80 -2.99 -6.55 6.84
CA ASP A 80 -4.01 -7.46 7.38
C ASP A 80 -3.53 -8.91 7.52
N GLY A 81 -2.25 -9.17 7.18
CA GLY A 81 -1.62 -10.48 7.25
C GLY A 81 -1.84 -11.35 6.01
N ALA A 82 -2.72 -10.95 5.08
CA ALA A 82 -2.88 -11.61 3.79
C ALA A 82 -2.04 -10.89 2.72
N GLU A 83 -1.28 -11.64 1.94
CA GLU A 83 -0.49 -11.04 0.87
C GLU A 83 -1.37 -10.62 -0.31
N GLU A 84 -1.16 -9.41 -0.82
CA GLU A 84 -1.57 -9.03 -2.17
C GLU A 84 -0.63 -9.62 -3.22
N ALA A 85 -1.11 -9.73 -4.46
CA ALA A 85 -0.31 -10.16 -5.60
C ALA A 85 -0.29 -9.10 -6.70
N LEU A 86 0.90 -8.74 -7.15
CA LEU A 86 1.10 -8.05 -8.41
C LEU A 86 1.15 -9.12 -9.49
N VAL A 87 0.21 -9.07 -10.42
CA VAL A 87 -0.01 -10.09 -11.45
C VAL A 87 0.47 -9.56 -12.79
N ASP A 88 1.36 -10.29 -13.45
CA ASP A 88 1.78 -10.04 -14.82
C ASP A 88 0.75 -10.60 -15.79
N LEU A 89 0.19 -9.72 -16.62
CA LEU A 89 -0.86 -10.05 -17.57
C LEU A 89 -0.35 -10.81 -18.81
N GLY A 90 0.96 -11.01 -18.96
CA GLY A 90 1.51 -11.66 -20.14
C GLY A 90 1.45 -10.78 -21.40
N SER A 91 1.52 -9.46 -21.21
CA SER A 91 1.46 -8.42 -22.24
C SER A 91 2.35 -7.23 -21.88
N GLY A 92 2.51 -6.27 -22.81
CA GLY A 92 3.40 -5.10 -22.63
C GLY A 92 4.57 -5.02 -23.62
N GLY A 93 4.75 -6.07 -24.45
CA GLY A 93 5.79 -6.13 -25.48
C GLY A 93 7.05 -6.85 -25.00
N ALA A 94 8.18 -6.59 -25.67
CA ALA A 94 9.42 -7.36 -25.44
C ALA A 94 10.18 -6.97 -24.16
N TYR A 95 9.97 -5.75 -23.64
CA TYR A 95 10.79 -5.18 -22.56
C TYR A 95 9.98 -4.59 -21.41
N ILE A 96 8.66 -4.56 -21.54
CA ILE A 96 7.72 -4.02 -20.55
C ILE A 96 6.66 -5.08 -20.30
N SER A 97 6.28 -5.24 -19.04
CA SER A 97 5.19 -6.09 -18.60
C SER A 97 4.05 -5.21 -18.09
N SER A 98 2.82 -5.56 -18.44
CA SER A 98 1.61 -4.93 -17.90
C SER A 98 1.16 -5.70 -16.66
N LEU A 99 1.04 -5.00 -15.54
CA LEU A 99 0.78 -5.60 -14.23
C LEU A 99 -0.54 -5.09 -13.62
N VAL A 100 -1.20 -5.91 -12.83
CA VAL A 100 -2.41 -5.53 -12.06
C VAL A 100 -2.27 -6.00 -10.62
N LEU A 101 -2.62 -5.13 -9.68
CA LEU A 101 -2.64 -5.49 -8.26
C LEU A 101 -3.95 -6.20 -7.90
N MET A 102 -3.82 -7.37 -7.28
CA MET A 102 -4.91 -8.22 -6.81
C MET A 102 -4.87 -8.34 -5.29
N ARG A 103 -6.04 -8.45 -4.67
CA ARG A 103 -6.21 -8.80 -3.26
C ARG A 103 -7.28 -9.86 -3.08
N MET A 104 -7.32 -10.48 -1.91
CA MET A 104 -8.39 -11.41 -1.55
C MET A 104 -9.53 -10.68 -0.86
N GLU A 105 -10.76 -10.91 -1.31
CA GLU A 105 -11.99 -10.49 -0.66
C GLU A 105 -12.96 -11.67 -0.62
N ASP A 106 -13.46 -12.02 0.57
CA ASP A 106 -14.36 -13.17 0.78
C ASP A 106 -13.89 -14.47 0.10
N GLY A 107 -12.58 -14.74 0.17
CA GLY A 107 -11.95 -15.93 -0.41
C GLY A 107 -11.81 -15.92 -1.94
N LYS A 108 -12.06 -14.78 -2.60
CA LYS A 108 -11.94 -14.61 -4.05
C LYS A 108 -10.91 -13.52 -4.41
N PRO A 109 -10.14 -13.70 -5.49
CA PRO A 109 -9.27 -12.65 -5.99
C PRO A 109 -10.11 -11.54 -6.61
N VAL A 110 -9.82 -10.29 -6.26
CA VAL A 110 -10.43 -9.09 -6.84
C VAL A 110 -9.35 -8.10 -7.27
N VAL A 111 -9.64 -7.31 -8.30
CA VAL A 111 -8.76 -6.23 -8.74
C VAL A 111 -8.81 -5.09 -7.74
N VAL A 112 -7.65 -4.62 -7.31
CA VAL A 112 -7.56 -3.51 -6.35
C VAL A 112 -8.03 -2.19 -6.96
N ARG A 113 -8.75 -1.40 -6.16
CA ARG A 113 -9.26 -0.09 -6.51
C ARG A 113 -8.34 1.01 -5.99
N PHE A 114 -8.07 1.99 -6.86
CA PHE A 114 -7.20 3.11 -6.58
C PHE A 114 -7.98 4.41 -6.65
N LYS A 115 -7.78 5.29 -5.66
CA LYS A 115 -8.19 6.69 -5.75
C LYS A 115 -7.02 7.50 -6.30
N GLN A 116 -7.13 7.95 -7.53
CA GLN A 116 -6.08 8.67 -8.26
C GLN A 116 -5.95 10.12 -7.77
N GLU A 117 -4.95 10.84 -8.29
CA GLU A 117 -4.67 12.24 -7.93
C GLU A 117 -5.88 13.15 -8.18
N ASP A 118 -6.62 12.92 -9.27
CA ASP A 118 -7.85 13.63 -9.61
C ASP A 118 -9.07 13.23 -8.74
N GLY A 119 -8.89 12.28 -7.83
CA GLY A 119 -9.91 11.72 -6.95
C GLY A 119 -10.77 10.63 -7.58
N LYS A 120 -10.57 10.27 -8.85
CA LYS A 120 -11.29 9.18 -9.52
C LYS A 120 -10.91 7.85 -8.89
N ILE A 121 -11.92 7.01 -8.64
CA ILE A 121 -11.72 5.65 -8.15
C ILE A 121 -11.84 4.68 -9.31
N SER A 122 -10.74 4.00 -9.66
CA SER A 122 -10.74 2.96 -10.69
C SER A 122 -9.70 1.88 -10.41
N SER A 123 -9.83 0.76 -11.11
CA SER A 123 -8.73 -0.18 -11.29
C SER A 123 -7.60 0.48 -12.09
N MET A 124 -6.38 0.04 -11.87
CA MET A 124 -5.19 0.56 -12.53
C MET A 124 -4.33 -0.58 -13.08
N MET A 125 -3.67 -0.28 -14.20
CA MET A 125 -2.64 -1.13 -14.78
C MET A 125 -1.29 -0.44 -14.56
N PHE A 126 -0.35 -1.20 -14.02
CA PHE A 126 1.03 -0.77 -13.82
C PHE A 126 1.89 -1.29 -14.96
N LEU A 127 3.07 -0.69 -15.13
CA LEU A 127 4.08 -1.16 -16.06
C LEU A 127 5.35 -1.48 -15.28
N ALA A 128 6.09 -2.49 -15.72
CA ALA A 128 7.42 -2.80 -15.19
C ALA A 128 8.35 -3.27 -16.30
N GLY A 129 9.58 -2.79 -16.27
CA GLY A 129 10.62 -3.13 -17.23
C GLY A 129 11.29 -1.88 -17.80
N ALA A 130 12.26 -2.06 -18.70
CA ALA A 130 12.98 -0.94 -19.24
C ALA A 130 13.54 -1.25 -20.63
N SER A 131 13.65 -0.20 -21.43
CA SER A 131 14.52 -0.14 -22.60
C SER A 131 15.76 0.70 -22.28
N VAL A 132 16.59 0.96 -23.30
CA VAL A 132 17.75 1.86 -23.14
C VAL A 132 17.32 3.29 -22.79
N MET A 133 16.19 3.74 -23.33
CA MET A 133 15.80 5.16 -23.31
C MET A 133 14.67 5.49 -22.34
N ASN A 134 13.95 4.48 -21.85
CA ASN A 134 12.87 4.66 -20.88
C ASN A 134 12.72 3.43 -20.00
N GLY A 135 12.04 3.60 -18.87
CA GLY A 135 11.70 2.48 -18.01
C GLY A 135 10.54 2.81 -17.09
N GLU A 136 9.94 1.72 -16.62
CA GLU A 136 8.76 1.67 -15.77
C GLU A 136 9.07 0.74 -14.60
N ASP A 137 8.65 1.12 -13.40
CA ASP A 137 8.74 0.29 -12.20
C ASP A 137 7.37 0.26 -11.50
N ALA A 138 7.00 -0.91 -10.99
CA ALA A 138 5.88 -1.07 -10.08
C ALA A 138 6.35 -1.85 -8.87
N VAL A 139 6.33 -1.21 -7.69
CA VAL A 139 6.99 -1.77 -6.51
C VAL A 139 6.08 -1.68 -5.29
N MET A 140 5.86 -2.83 -4.68
CA MET A 140 5.18 -2.98 -3.40
C MET A 140 6.06 -2.51 -2.24
N LEU A 141 5.48 -1.79 -1.28
CA LEU A 141 6.13 -1.25 -0.10
C LEU A 141 5.36 -1.68 1.18
N PRO A 142 5.56 -2.92 1.67
CA PRO A 142 4.87 -3.45 2.85
C PRO A 142 4.94 -2.54 4.08
N ASP A 143 6.13 -2.05 4.42
CA ASP A 143 6.36 -1.17 5.59
C ASP A 143 5.59 0.14 5.54
N LYS A 144 5.26 0.61 4.33
CA LYS A 144 4.50 1.84 4.09
C LYS A 144 3.03 1.57 3.78
N LYS A 145 2.64 0.30 3.68
CA LYS A 145 1.33 -0.17 3.21
C LYS A 145 0.96 0.48 1.89
N ALA A 146 1.85 0.37 0.91
CA ALA A 146 1.78 1.15 -0.31
C ALA A 146 2.29 0.37 -1.54
N ILE A 147 2.01 0.92 -2.70
CA ILE A 147 2.61 0.56 -3.99
C ILE A 147 2.93 1.85 -4.74
N TYR A 148 4.00 1.89 -5.53
CA TYR A 148 4.25 3.01 -6.43
C TYR A 148 4.42 2.57 -7.88
N ALA A 149 4.06 3.46 -8.79
CA ALA A 149 4.42 3.44 -10.21
C ALA A 149 5.53 4.47 -10.44
N GLY A 150 6.65 4.07 -11.01
CA GLY A 150 7.77 4.94 -11.35
C GLY A 150 8.01 4.94 -12.85
N HIS A 151 8.25 6.10 -13.43
CA HIS A 151 8.53 6.25 -14.85
C HIS A 151 9.77 7.13 -15.05
N TRP A 152 10.62 6.76 -16.00
CA TRP A 152 11.73 7.59 -16.43
C TRP A 152 11.95 7.55 -17.94
N GLU A 153 12.48 8.66 -18.48
CA GLU A 153 12.86 8.80 -19.88
C GLU A 153 14.18 9.58 -20.01
N ARG A 154 14.98 9.23 -21.01
CA ARG A 154 16.24 9.88 -21.36
C ARG A 154 16.14 10.58 -22.72
N ASP A 155 16.94 11.62 -22.88
CA ASP A 155 17.07 12.32 -24.17
C ASP A 155 17.79 11.44 -25.20
N ALA A 156 17.05 10.95 -26.19
CA ALA A 156 17.60 10.17 -27.31
C ALA A 156 18.50 10.98 -28.24
N GLY A 157 18.37 12.31 -28.26
CA GLY A 157 19.17 13.21 -29.07
C GLY A 157 20.49 13.62 -28.41
N SER A 158 20.66 13.37 -27.11
CA SER A 158 21.88 13.73 -26.38
C SER A 158 22.86 12.56 -26.30
N SER A 159 24.12 12.84 -26.64
CA SER A 159 25.24 11.92 -26.39
C SER A 159 25.44 11.59 -24.90
N SER A 160 24.91 12.43 -24.00
CA SER A 160 24.97 12.19 -22.56
C SER A 160 23.86 11.28 -22.03
N GLY A 161 22.83 10.94 -22.82
CA GLY A 161 21.68 10.14 -22.37
C GLY A 161 21.03 10.69 -21.09
N ALA A 162 21.00 12.02 -20.95
CA ALA A 162 20.52 12.69 -19.75
C ALA A 162 19.06 12.34 -19.45
N LEU A 163 18.73 12.20 -18.16
CA LEU A 163 17.37 11.98 -17.69
C LEU A 163 16.53 13.25 -17.95
N VAL A 164 15.47 13.12 -18.73
CA VAL A 164 14.57 14.25 -19.09
C VAL A 164 13.22 14.15 -18.40
N VAL A 165 12.74 12.93 -18.15
CA VAL A 165 11.52 12.69 -17.39
C VAL A 165 11.86 11.74 -16.24
N CYS A 166 11.34 12.07 -15.06
CA CYS A 166 11.31 11.14 -13.94
C CYS A 166 10.12 11.47 -13.04
N THR A 167 9.20 10.52 -12.92
CA THR A 167 7.97 10.65 -12.13
C THR A 167 7.77 9.42 -11.27
N VAL A 168 7.11 9.63 -10.13
CA VAL A 168 6.68 8.57 -9.22
C VAL A 168 5.30 8.92 -8.72
N GLU A 169 4.40 7.95 -8.74
CA GLU A 169 3.06 8.02 -8.19
C GLU A 169 2.89 6.90 -7.16
N ALA A 170 2.84 7.27 -5.89
CA ALA A 170 2.66 6.34 -4.79
C ALA A 170 1.21 6.34 -4.31
N TYR A 171 0.70 5.15 -4.05
CA TYR A 171 -0.63 4.92 -3.53
C TYR A 171 -0.53 4.17 -2.21
N GLN A 172 -1.14 4.73 -1.18
CA GLN A 172 -1.11 4.18 0.18
C GLN A 172 -2.47 3.61 0.55
N TRP A 173 -2.47 2.46 1.20
CA TRP A 173 -3.66 1.78 1.66
C TRP A 173 -4.47 2.64 2.63
N ASN A 174 -5.77 2.75 2.35
CA ASN A 174 -6.74 3.32 3.27
C ASN A 174 -7.70 2.21 3.71
N SER A 175 -7.55 1.75 4.96
CA SER A 175 -8.36 0.68 5.52
C SER A 175 -9.85 1.05 5.70
N GLN A 176 -10.19 2.34 5.75
CA GLN A 176 -11.59 2.78 5.90
C GLN A 176 -12.35 2.69 4.58
N THR A 177 -11.70 3.05 3.47
CA THR A 177 -12.31 3.02 2.14
C THR A 177 -11.99 1.74 1.36
N GLN A 178 -11.08 0.92 1.88
CA GLN A 178 -10.54 -0.27 1.23
C GLN A 178 -10.00 0.03 -0.18
N THR A 179 -9.30 1.16 -0.31
CA THR A 179 -8.68 1.63 -1.55
C THR A 179 -7.25 2.06 -1.32
N PHE A 180 -6.42 1.94 -2.36
CA PHE A 180 -5.11 2.59 -2.39
C PHE A 180 -5.28 4.02 -2.88
N ASN A 181 -4.98 4.99 -2.02
CA ASN A 181 -5.17 6.40 -2.33
C ASN A 181 -3.86 7.05 -2.71
N PHE A 182 -3.87 7.85 -3.77
CA PHE A 182 -2.73 8.66 -4.16
C PHE A 182 -2.22 9.47 -2.97
N ASN A 183 -0.91 9.40 -2.74
CA ASN A 183 -0.22 10.07 -1.64
C ASN A 183 0.95 10.88 -2.21
N SER A 184 0.75 12.19 -2.36
CA SER A 184 1.74 13.10 -2.92
C SER A 184 3.00 13.22 -2.06
N ALA A 185 2.87 13.15 -0.73
CA ALA A 185 4.01 13.22 0.18
C ALA A 185 4.91 11.98 0.03
N LEU A 186 4.32 10.79 0.03
CA LEU A 186 5.04 9.53 -0.18
C LEU A 186 5.65 9.47 -1.59
N SER A 187 4.93 9.96 -2.61
CA SER A 187 5.44 10.06 -3.98
C SER A 187 6.71 10.91 -4.03
N GLY A 188 6.73 12.06 -3.34
CA GLY A 188 7.91 12.92 -3.24
C GLY A 188 9.09 12.29 -2.49
N GLU A 189 8.81 11.55 -1.41
CA GLU A 189 9.82 10.78 -0.66
C GLU A 189 10.54 9.77 -1.57
N ILE A 190 9.77 8.92 -2.25
CA ILE A 190 10.29 7.85 -3.12
C ILE A 190 10.99 8.41 -4.36
N LYS A 191 10.41 9.47 -4.97
CA LYS A 191 10.93 10.06 -6.21
C LYS A 191 12.41 10.43 -6.13
N THR A 192 12.87 10.89 -4.98
CA THR A 192 14.27 11.32 -4.80
C THR A 192 15.23 10.16 -5.02
N GLU A 193 14.98 9.02 -4.37
CA GLU A 193 15.81 7.82 -4.51
C GLU A 193 15.64 7.19 -5.89
N PHE A 194 14.40 7.05 -6.36
CA PHE A 194 14.09 6.47 -7.67
C PHE A 194 14.80 7.21 -8.81
N CYS A 195 14.70 8.54 -8.86
CA CYS A 195 15.31 9.34 -9.92
C CYS A 195 16.85 9.36 -9.81
N GLN A 196 17.42 9.28 -8.60
CA GLN A 196 18.86 9.14 -8.44
C GLN A 196 19.36 7.80 -9.00
N LYS A 197 18.64 6.71 -8.71
CA LYS A 197 18.97 5.39 -9.25
C LYS A 197 18.84 5.39 -10.78
N ALA A 198 17.73 5.89 -11.32
CA ALA A 198 17.53 6.01 -12.76
C ALA A 198 18.65 6.83 -13.42
N GLY A 199 19.10 7.93 -12.82
CA GLY A 199 20.23 8.72 -13.32
C GLY A 199 21.56 7.98 -13.42
N ARG A 200 21.79 6.97 -12.57
CA ARG A 200 23.07 6.22 -12.46
C ARG A 200 23.17 4.96 -13.34
N LEU A 201 22.11 4.53 -14.01
CA LEU A 201 22.12 3.32 -14.86
C LEU A 201 22.96 3.46 -16.17
N GLN A 202 24.01 4.29 -16.16
CA GLN A 202 24.95 4.51 -17.28
C GLN A 202 26.29 3.77 -17.11
N GLU A 203 26.53 3.11 -15.97
CA GLU A 203 27.79 2.42 -15.66
C GLU A 203 27.72 0.90 -15.89
#